data_AF-A0A924U145-F1
#
_entry.id   AF-A0A924U145-F1
#
_cell.length_a   1.000
_cell.length_b   1.000
_cell.length_c   1.000
_cell.angle_alpha   90.00
_cell.angle_beta   90.00
_cell.angle_gamma   90.00
#
_symmetry.space_group_name_H-M   'P 1'
#
loop_
_entity.id
_entity.type
_entity.pdbx_description
1 polymer ?
#
loop_
_entity_poly.entity_id
_entity_poly.type
_entity_poly.pdbx_seq_one_letter_code
_entity_poly.pdbx_strand_id
1 'polypeptide(L)'
;MALALAVLALCGLTAAAPAAPAADVVWFDHAQGLLEPDGAAPVEGVVDLSRRWDIDFPGQGGHAVYRITLPPQTGTEPMALLFSRVGNQVLIQVNGHTVQRFGVLGEEPHDAAKSAVMVAVPAALLQADKPNELRVEVTVQALRLGGLSVLGYGPYARIAALYDEHHFWRHSALVGYTVTRIGMGLFALLLWWRQRDAFYACFGIATLLGAVRTVERLLPEIPVPWPHLGVLVGACYAVHIALSCRFMLMALGPVSSRMNRLINTVIALELLLTLLAYELSQKWLLTLAIAIATPLGLITFGVILREALRWRSRTAWVLAATVALAVAAGMYDFLLLRGDAAGGLRATLSQHALFVFMLVMAVLIAERYNRSVANFRALSTELGQRVDERERQLRDAFDSLRVQQHEQSIANERQRIMRELHDGVGSQLVGLLNMVARPGADPAVLTQQVQQALDEMRMSVDSLQPAHDDLVTVLATLRYRLQPRLQAAGIEVVWDVAELPALRQLAPHEVLQIQRILLEAFTNVLKHS
;
A
#
# COMPACT_ATOMS: atom_id res chain seq x y z
N MET A 1 -7.58 4.10 20.06
CA MET A 1 -8.21 3.54 21.27
C MET A 1 -9.55 4.20 21.57
N ALA A 2 -9.63 5.53 21.69
CA ALA A 2 -10.90 6.26 21.89
C ALA A 2 -11.94 6.02 20.78
N LEU A 3 -11.53 5.96 19.50
CA LEU A 3 -12.42 5.65 18.38
C LEU A 3 -12.98 4.21 18.45
N ALA A 4 -12.17 3.25 18.88
CA ALA A 4 -12.58 1.85 19.02
C ALA A 4 -13.53 1.65 20.20
N LEU A 5 -13.32 2.38 21.31
CA LEU A 5 -14.24 2.44 22.45
C LEU A 5 -15.55 3.14 22.09
N ALA A 6 -15.51 4.20 21.28
CA ALA A 6 -16.71 4.86 20.78
C ALA A 6 -17.52 3.96 19.83
N VAL A 7 -16.85 3.18 18.97
CA VAL A 7 -17.51 2.18 18.10
C VAL A 7 -18.06 1.02 18.92
N LEU A 8 -17.35 0.53 19.95
CA LEU A 8 -17.86 -0.47 20.89
C LEU A 8 -19.07 0.05 21.68
N ALA A 9 -19.09 1.32 22.07
CA ALA A 9 -20.23 1.95 22.71
C ALA A 9 -21.41 2.10 21.73
N LEU A 10 -21.15 2.45 20.47
CA LEU A 10 -22.17 2.49 19.41
C LEU A 10 -22.76 1.10 19.11
N CYS A 11 -21.92 0.05 19.07
CA CYS A 11 -22.35 -1.34 18.89
C CYS A 11 -22.99 -1.94 20.16
N GLY A 12 -22.66 -1.42 21.35
CA GLY A 12 -23.33 -1.74 22.60
C GLY A 12 -24.73 -1.13 22.67
N LEU A 13 -24.94 0.04 22.06
CA LEU A 13 -26.25 0.67 21.90
C LEU A 13 -27.17 -0.08 20.91
N THR A 14 -26.61 -0.85 19.96
CA THR A 14 -27.40 -1.70 19.03
C THR A 14 -27.77 -3.06 19.61
N ALA A 15 -27.21 -3.44 20.76
CA ALA A 15 -27.66 -4.59 21.53
C ALA A 15 -28.87 -4.20 22.41
N ALA A 16 -29.90 -3.65 21.78
CA ALA A 16 -31.17 -3.43 22.45
C ALA A 16 -31.70 -4.79 22.97
N ALA A 17 -32.08 -4.82 24.25
CA ALA A 17 -32.69 -5.99 24.86
C ALA A 17 -33.92 -6.42 24.02
N PRO A 18 -34.20 -7.73 23.88
CA PRO A 18 -35.37 -8.18 23.15
C PRO A 18 -36.61 -7.53 23.78
N ALA A 19 -37.40 -6.83 22.96
CA ALA A 19 -38.70 -6.34 23.37
C ALA A 19 -39.48 -7.51 24.00
N ALA A 20 -40.10 -7.26 25.15
CA ALA A 20 -40.96 -8.24 25.81
C ALA A 20 -41.99 -8.78 24.79
N PRO A 21 -42.37 -10.07 24.86
CA PRO A 21 -43.38 -10.61 23.96
C PRO A 21 -44.64 -9.75 24.04
N ALA A 22 -44.93 -9.05 22.94
CA ALA A 22 -46.07 -8.17 22.86
C ALA A 22 -47.34 -9.00 23.04
N ALA A 23 -48.22 -8.58 23.95
CA ALA A 23 -49.44 -9.31 24.33
C ALA A 23 -50.40 -9.60 23.16
N ASP A 24 -50.21 -8.94 22.01
CA ASP A 24 -51.09 -9.02 20.84
C ASP A 24 -50.52 -9.86 19.67
N VAL A 25 -49.35 -10.50 19.85
CA VAL A 25 -48.75 -11.38 18.83
C VAL A 25 -48.84 -12.82 19.31
N VAL A 26 -49.54 -13.66 18.54
CA VAL A 26 -49.63 -15.10 18.77
C VAL A 26 -48.42 -15.77 18.13
N TRP A 27 -47.68 -16.55 18.92
CA TRP A 27 -46.53 -17.32 18.44
C TRP A 27 -46.90 -18.79 18.32
N PHE A 28 -46.59 -19.37 17.15
CA PHE A 28 -46.76 -20.78 16.86
C PHE A 28 -45.40 -21.45 16.79
N ASP A 29 -45.16 -22.41 17.68
CA ASP A 29 -43.96 -23.24 17.77
C ASP A 29 -44.18 -24.65 17.22
N HIS A 30 -45.42 -25.04 16.91
CA HIS A 30 -45.75 -26.33 16.31
C HIS A 30 -46.64 -26.15 15.06
N ALA A 31 -46.50 -27.04 14.09
CA ALA A 31 -47.36 -27.13 12.91
C ALA A 31 -47.66 -28.59 12.57
N GLN A 32 -48.77 -28.86 11.87
CA GLN A 32 -48.93 -30.15 11.19
C GLN A 32 -48.10 -30.10 9.91
N GLY A 33 -47.13 -30.99 9.77
CA GLY A 33 -46.20 -31.03 8.65
C GLY A 33 -46.29 -32.35 7.88
N LEU A 34 -46.26 -32.25 6.55
CA LEU A 34 -45.87 -33.35 5.66
C LEU A 34 -44.45 -33.06 5.18
N LEU A 35 -43.49 -33.86 5.62
CA LEU A 35 -42.07 -33.72 5.30
C LEU A 35 -41.70 -34.80 4.29
N GLU A 36 -41.20 -34.39 3.13
CA GLU A 36 -40.85 -35.26 2.00
C GLU A 36 -39.34 -35.14 1.72
N PRO A 37 -38.48 -35.80 2.52
CA PRO A 37 -37.04 -35.80 2.31
C PRO A 37 -36.64 -36.56 1.04
N ASP A 38 -35.66 -36.02 0.32
CA ASP A 38 -35.12 -36.65 -0.89
C ASP A 38 -34.54 -38.04 -0.56
N GLY A 39 -35.08 -39.08 -1.20
CA GLY A 39 -34.60 -40.45 -1.03
C GLY A 39 -35.05 -41.15 0.27
N ALA A 40 -35.99 -40.58 1.02
CA ALA A 40 -36.60 -41.20 2.20
C ALA A 40 -38.14 -41.16 2.14
N ALA A 41 -38.78 -41.95 3.00
CA ALA A 41 -40.25 -41.99 3.06
C ALA A 41 -40.81 -40.68 3.64
N PRO A 42 -41.97 -40.21 3.15
CA PRO A 42 -42.61 -39.03 3.69
C PRO A 42 -43.03 -39.25 5.14
N VAL A 43 -42.85 -38.23 5.98
CA VAL A 43 -43.21 -38.22 7.39
C VAL A 43 -44.29 -37.19 7.60
N GLU A 44 -45.46 -37.62 8.06
CA GLU A 44 -46.58 -36.74 8.42
C GLU A 44 -46.78 -36.73 9.94
N GLY A 45 -46.95 -35.55 10.52
CA GLY A 45 -47.19 -35.42 11.95
C GLY A 45 -47.08 -34.00 12.48
N VAL A 46 -47.08 -33.86 13.80
CA VAL A 46 -46.82 -32.58 14.46
C VAL A 46 -45.31 -32.33 14.44
N VAL A 47 -44.91 -31.21 13.84
CA VAL A 47 -43.52 -30.78 13.70
C VAL A 47 -43.27 -29.57 14.58
N ASP A 48 -42.21 -29.64 15.37
CA ASP A 48 -41.68 -28.52 16.15
C ASP A 48 -40.96 -27.54 15.22
N LEU A 49 -41.51 -26.33 15.06
CA LEU A 49 -40.98 -25.26 14.22
C LEU A 49 -39.71 -24.62 14.79
N SER A 50 -39.37 -24.89 16.05
CA SER A 50 -38.09 -24.47 16.63
C SER A 50 -36.94 -25.38 16.17
N ARG A 51 -37.25 -26.63 15.78
CA ARG A 51 -36.27 -27.58 15.23
C ARG A 51 -35.90 -27.25 13.78
N ARG A 52 -34.68 -27.66 13.43
CA ARG A 52 -34.14 -27.50 12.06
C ARG A 52 -34.31 -28.81 11.30
N TRP A 53 -34.73 -28.72 10.05
CA TRP A 53 -34.78 -29.87 9.12
C TRP A 53 -33.51 -30.71 9.15
N ASP A 54 -32.38 -30.01 9.19
CA ASP A 54 -31.05 -30.58 9.18
C ASP A 54 -30.72 -31.53 10.35
N ILE A 55 -31.50 -31.51 11.43
CA ILE A 55 -31.37 -32.38 12.61
C ILE A 55 -32.04 -33.72 12.35
N ASP A 56 -33.27 -33.71 11.81
CA ASP A 56 -34.07 -34.91 11.58
C ASP A 56 -33.66 -35.60 10.26
N PHE A 57 -33.24 -34.82 9.26
CA PHE A 57 -32.80 -35.30 7.94
C PHE A 57 -31.39 -34.79 7.59
N PRO A 58 -30.33 -35.35 8.20
CA PRO A 58 -28.98 -34.84 8.04
C PRO A 58 -28.44 -35.02 6.62
N GLY A 59 -28.34 -33.91 5.87
CA GLY A 59 -27.68 -33.89 4.56
C GLY A 59 -28.65 -34.12 3.40
N GLN A 60 -29.94 -34.20 3.68
CA GLN A 60 -30.99 -34.42 2.68
C GLN A 60 -31.70 -33.10 2.38
N GLY A 61 -31.95 -32.86 1.08
CA GLY A 61 -32.93 -31.88 0.63
C GLY A 61 -34.34 -32.46 0.72
N GLY A 62 -35.31 -31.74 0.16
CA GLY A 62 -36.66 -32.23 -0.01
C GLY A 62 -37.70 -31.13 -0.09
N HIS A 63 -38.95 -31.54 0.10
CA HIS A 63 -40.10 -30.67 0.12
C HIS A 63 -40.83 -30.80 1.46
N ALA A 64 -41.43 -29.71 1.95
CA ALA A 64 -42.22 -29.76 3.18
C ALA A 64 -43.44 -28.85 3.08
N VAL A 65 -44.58 -29.37 3.54
CA VAL A 65 -45.84 -28.62 3.63
C VAL A 65 -46.23 -28.51 5.09
N TYR A 66 -46.30 -27.27 5.59
CA TYR A 66 -46.74 -26.97 6.95
C TYR A 66 -48.15 -26.39 6.93
N ARG A 67 -49.03 -26.92 7.79
CA ARG A 67 -50.38 -26.44 8.03
C ARG A 67 -50.48 -25.92 9.47
N ILE A 68 -50.93 -24.68 9.61
CA ILE A 68 -51.09 -23.98 10.89
C ILE A 68 -52.51 -23.41 10.93
N THR A 69 -53.21 -23.64 12.04
CA THR A 69 -54.55 -23.10 12.26
C THR A 69 -54.46 -21.73 12.92
N LEU A 70 -54.76 -20.68 12.18
CA LEU A 70 -54.81 -19.30 12.67
C LEU A 70 -56.17 -19.03 13.34
N PRO A 71 -56.21 -18.17 14.38
CA PRO A 71 -57.47 -17.84 15.05
C PRO A 71 -58.42 -17.08 14.09
N PRO A 72 -59.75 -17.14 14.34
CA PRO A 72 -60.71 -16.32 13.62
C PRO A 72 -60.41 -14.83 13.84
N GLN A 73 -60.60 -14.01 12.80
CA GLN A 73 -60.32 -12.58 12.86
C GLN A 73 -61.59 -11.79 12.51
N THR A 74 -62.16 -11.13 13.52
CA THR A 74 -63.41 -10.33 13.41
C THR A 74 -63.16 -8.87 13.03
N GLY A 75 -61.91 -8.39 13.09
CA GLY A 75 -61.54 -7.01 12.77
C GLY A 75 -61.22 -6.78 11.29
N THR A 76 -61.38 -5.54 10.83
CA THR A 76 -60.98 -5.09 9.48
C THR A 76 -59.50 -4.71 9.39
N GLU A 77 -58.78 -4.78 10.51
CA GLU A 77 -57.36 -4.44 10.55
C GLU A 77 -56.53 -5.47 9.77
N PRO A 78 -55.55 -5.02 8.95
CA PRO A 78 -54.68 -5.92 8.22
C PRO A 78 -53.81 -6.70 9.21
N MET A 79 -53.64 -8.00 8.95
CA MET A 79 -52.81 -8.88 9.76
C MET A 79 -51.48 -9.12 9.06
N ALA A 80 -50.49 -9.64 9.79
CA ALA A 80 -49.22 -10.05 9.21
C ALA A 80 -48.72 -11.36 9.81
N LEU A 81 -47.80 -11.97 9.09
CA LEU A 81 -47.04 -13.14 9.49
C LEU A 81 -45.57 -12.74 9.58
N LEU A 82 -44.90 -13.11 10.67
CA LEU A 82 -43.47 -12.91 10.88
C LEU A 82 -42.77 -14.24 11.00
N PHE A 83 -41.86 -14.51 10.07
CA PHE A 83 -41.01 -15.68 10.09
C PHE A 83 -39.56 -15.25 10.36
N SER A 84 -38.92 -15.86 11.36
CA SER A 84 -37.49 -15.62 11.60
C SER A 84 -36.60 -16.28 10.55
N ARG A 85 -37.09 -17.37 9.94
CA ARG A 85 -36.51 -18.10 8.82
C ARG A 85 -37.61 -18.89 8.11
N VAL A 86 -37.63 -18.81 6.80
CA VAL A 86 -38.46 -19.65 5.93
C VAL A 86 -37.54 -20.53 5.07
N GLY A 87 -38.05 -21.56 4.40
CA GLY A 87 -37.22 -22.42 3.55
C GLY A 87 -36.56 -21.68 2.38
N ASN A 88 -35.84 -22.39 1.52
CA ASN A 88 -35.06 -21.75 0.45
C ASN A 88 -35.98 -21.10 -0.59
N GLN A 89 -37.00 -21.83 -1.04
CA GLN A 89 -38.11 -21.30 -1.84
C GLN A 89 -39.42 -21.62 -1.14
N VAL A 90 -40.37 -20.69 -1.18
CA VAL A 90 -41.52 -20.71 -0.28
C VAL A 90 -42.78 -20.22 -0.99
N LEU A 91 -43.88 -20.94 -0.78
CA LEU A 91 -45.22 -20.54 -1.17
C LEU A 91 -46.11 -20.46 0.07
N ILE A 92 -46.69 -19.29 0.32
CA ILE A 92 -47.55 -19.03 1.48
C ILE A 92 -48.97 -18.83 1.00
N GLN A 93 -49.88 -19.65 1.53
CA GLN A 93 -51.30 -19.63 1.19
C GLN A 93 -52.15 -19.49 2.46
N VAL A 94 -53.18 -18.66 2.40
CA VAL A 94 -54.18 -18.51 3.46
C VAL A 94 -55.54 -18.86 2.86
N ASN A 95 -56.24 -19.82 3.47
CA ASN A 95 -57.54 -20.33 3.02
C ASN A 95 -57.54 -20.71 1.52
N GLY A 96 -56.44 -21.29 1.03
CA GLY A 96 -56.26 -21.70 -0.37
C GLY A 96 -55.85 -20.58 -1.34
N HIS A 97 -55.82 -19.32 -0.91
CA HIS A 97 -55.36 -18.19 -1.72
C HIS A 97 -53.87 -17.92 -1.50
N THR A 98 -53.13 -17.74 -2.60
CA THR A 98 -51.70 -17.40 -2.51
C THR A 98 -51.53 -15.96 -2.04
N VAL A 99 -50.88 -15.79 -0.89
CA VAL A 99 -50.60 -14.47 -0.31
C VAL A 99 -49.23 -13.97 -0.76
N GLN A 100 -48.21 -14.84 -0.72
CA GLN A 100 -46.84 -14.47 -1.05
C GLN A 100 -46.08 -15.68 -1.61
N ARG A 101 -45.15 -15.40 -2.53
CA ARG A 101 -44.22 -16.38 -3.09
C ARG A 101 -42.79 -15.82 -3.03
N PHE A 102 -41.84 -16.64 -2.60
CA PHE A 102 -40.41 -16.34 -2.58
C PHE A 102 -39.67 -17.38 -3.42
N GLY A 103 -39.18 -16.96 -4.58
CA GLY A 103 -38.63 -17.86 -5.59
C GLY A 103 -39.69 -18.78 -6.22
N VAL A 104 -39.24 -19.74 -7.01
CA VAL A 104 -40.07 -20.80 -7.57
C VAL A 104 -39.71 -22.10 -6.87
N LEU A 105 -40.70 -22.86 -6.40
CA LEU A 105 -40.45 -24.12 -5.70
C LEU A 105 -39.62 -25.06 -6.59
N GLY A 106 -38.51 -25.56 -6.07
CA GLY A 106 -37.56 -26.39 -6.80
C GLY A 106 -36.51 -25.63 -7.64
N GLU A 107 -36.64 -24.32 -7.84
CA GLU A 107 -35.61 -23.53 -8.52
C GLU A 107 -34.56 -23.00 -7.55
N GLU A 108 -33.32 -23.44 -7.74
CA GLU A 108 -32.21 -23.24 -6.79
C GLU A 108 -31.64 -21.82 -6.59
N PRO A 109 -31.74 -20.86 -7.53
CA PRO A 109 -31.05 -19.56 -7.40
C PRO A 109 -31.51 -18.70 -6.23
N HIS A 110 -32.76 -18.87 -5.78
CA HIS A 110 -33.38 -18.05 -4.75
C HIS A 110 -33.22 -18.68 -3.36
N ASP A 111 -32.98 -17.86 -2.33
CA ASP A 111 -32.87 -18.34 -0.95
C ASP A 111 -33.47 -17.37 0.07
N ALA A 112 -34.72 -17.63 0.42
CA ALA A 112 -35.48 -16.86 1.39
C ALA A 112 -35.05 -17.15 2.85
N ALA A 113 -34.26 -18.20 3.10
CA ALA A 113 -33.78 -18.55 4.44
C ALA A 113 -32.73 -17.58 5.00
N LYS A 114 -32.20 -16.67 4.17
CA LYS A 114 -31.12 -15.73 4.52
C LYS A 114 -31.54 -14.61 5.48
N SER A 115 -32.81 -14.25 5.50
CA SER A 115 -33.34 -13.14 6.30
C SER A 115 -34.70 -13.48 6.91
N ALA A 116 -35.07 -12.75 7.96
CA ALA A 116 -36.44 -12.77 8.45
C ALA A 116 -37.38 -12.23 7.36
N VAL A 117 -38.59 -12.78 7.31
CA VAL A 117 -39.59 -12.47 6.29
C VAL A 117 -40.88 -12.03 6.98
N MET A 118 -41.42 -10.90 6.55
CA MET A 118 -42.75 -10.43 6.93
C MET A 118 -43.69 -10.56 5.74
N VAL A 119 -44.89 -11.08 5.96
CA VAL A 119 -45.93 -11.21 4.93
C VAL A 119 -47.21 -10.56 5.42
N ALA A 120 -47.73 -9.59 4.66
CA ALA A 120 -49.03 -8.99 4.93
C ALA A 120 -50.15 -9.96 4.54
N VAL A 121 -51.11 -10.17 5.42
CA VAL A 121 -52.31 -10.98 5.17
C VAL A 121 -53.51 -10.03 5.08
N PRO A 122 -54.10 -9.85 3.88
CA PRO A 122 -55.29 -9.04 3.72
C PRO A 122 -56.44 -9.56 4.59
N ALA A 123 -57.12 -8.66 5.31
CA ALA A 123 -58.26 -9.02 6.15
C ALA A 123 -59.38 -9.71 5.35
N ALA A 124 -59.51 -9.41 4.05
CA ALA A 124 -60.48 -10.03 3.14
C ALA A 124 -60.26 -11.55 2.94
N LEU A 125 -59.05 -12.06 3.17
CA LEU A 125 -58.76 -13.50 3.10
C LEU A 125 -59.03 -14.21 4.43
N LEU A 126 -59.25 -13.47 5.51
CA LEU A 126 -59.50 -14.00 6.84
C LEU A 126 -61.00 -14.10 7.12
N GLN A 127 -61.37 -15.16 7.82
CA GLN A 127 -62.73 -15.46 8.22
C GLN A 127 -62.91 -15.11 9.69
N ALA A 128 -64.02 -14.46 9.98
CA ALA A 128 -64.39 -14.02 11.33
C ALA A 128 -65.03 -15.15 12.15
N ASP A 129 -65.74 -16.06 11.49
CA ASP A 129 -66.62 -17.04 12.15
C ASP A 129 -65.96 -18.41 12.34
N LYS A 130 -64.82 -18.66 11.69
CA LYS A 130 -64.11 -19.95 11.76
C LYS A 130 -62.58 -19.77 11.72
N PRO A 131 -61.82 -20.75 12.25
CA PRO A 131 -60.36 -20.73 12.17
C PRO A 131 -59.89 -20.69 10.72
N ASN A 132 -58.78 -20.01 10.47
CA ASN A 132 -58.20 -19.83 9.15
C ASN A 132 -57.06 -20.82 8.93
N GLU A 133 -56.98 -21.42 7.74
CA GLU A 133 -55.90 -22.35 7.41
C GLU A 133 -54.74 -21.59 6.77
N LEU A 134 -53.55 -21.67 7.39
CA LEU A 134 -52.29 -21.23 6.80
C LEU A 134 -51.54 -22.46 6.29
N ARG A 135 -51.28 -22.50 4.99
CA ARG A 135 -50.45 -23.51 4.34
C ARG A 135 -49.16 -22.88 3.84
N VAL A 136 -48.03 -23.41 4.28
CA VAL A 136 -46.69 -22.96 3.88
C VAL A 136 -45.97 -24.13 3.24
N GLU A 137 -45.71 -24.03 1.94
CA GLU A 137 -44.92 -25.00 1.20
C GLU A 137 -43.50 -24.47 1.08
N VAL A 138 -42.52 -25.32 1.36
CA VAL A 138 -41.12 -24.97 1.27
C VAL A 138 -40.32 -26.03 0.53
N THR A 139 -39.38 -25.58 -0.28
CA THR A 139 -38.29 -26.42 -0.77
C THR A 139 -37.10 -26.27 0.17
N VAL A 140 -36.49 -27.41 0.50
CA VAL A 140 -35.31 -27.51 1.37
C VAL A 140 -34.15 -28.05 0.57
N GLN A 141 -33.03 -27.33 0.61
CA GLN A 141 -31.78 -27.77 0.01
C GLN A 141 -30.82 -28.26 1.09
N ALA A 142 -30.15 -29.38 0.82
CA ALA A 142 -29.16 -29.95 1.72
C ALA A 142 -28.08 -28.91 2.10
N LEU A 143 -27.70 -28.86 3.39
CA LEU A 143 -26.67 -27.94 3.92
C LEU A 143 -27.06 -26.44 3.88
N ARG A 144 -28.29 -26.09 3.49
CA ARG A 144 -28.75 -24.70 3.31
C ARG A 144 -29.81 -24.26 4.32
N LEU A 145 -29.79 -24.84 5.52
CA LEU A 145 -30.62 -24.45 6.68
C LEU A 145 -32.13 -24.38 6.36
N GLY A 146 -32.66 -25.39 5.66
CA GLY A 146 -34.07 -25.42 5.26
C GLY A 146 -35.06 -25.75 6.39
N GLY A 147 -36.34 -25.61 6.08
CA GLY A 147 -37.47 -25.77 7.00
C GLY A 147 -38.08 -24.44 7.45
N LEU A 148 -39.10 -24.52 8.29
CA LEU A 148 -39.84 -23.36 8.79
C LEU A 148 -39.43 -23.04 10.24
N SER A 149 -39.32 -21.76 10.60
CA SER A 149 -39.13 -21.33 12.00
C SER A 149 -40.46 -21.05 12.70
N VAL A 150 -40.41 -20.85 14.02
CA VAL A 150 -41.50 -20.26 14.82
C VAL A 150 -42.12 -19.06 14.08
N LEU A 151 -43.46 -19.05 14.04
CA LEU A 151 -44.27 -18.06 13.33
C LEU A 151 -44.91 -17.09 14.33
N GLY A 152 -44.76 -15.79 14.11
CA GLY A 152 -45.57 -14.76 14.78
C GLY A 152 -46.75 -14.33 13.91
N TYR A 153 -47.94 -14.22 14.48
CA TYR A 153 -49.17 -13.73 13.83
C TYR A 153 -49.83 -12.65 14.68
N GLY A 154 -50.25 -11.55 14.05
CA GLY A 154 -50.85 -10.42 14.76
C GLY A 154 -51.13 -9.23 13.84
N PRO A 155 -51.58 -8.09 14.40
CA PRO A 155 -51.87 -6.88 13.64
C PRO A 155 -50.63 -6.38 12.88
N TYR A 156 -50.84 -5.92 11.63
CA TYR A 156 -49.76 -5.51 10.73
C TYR A 156 -48.82 -4.48 11.37
N ALA A 157 -49.37 -3.44 12.01
CA ALA A 157 -48.59 -2.37 12.62
C ALA A 157 -47.63 -2.87 13.72
N ARG A 158 -48.02 -3.92 14.46
CA ARG A 158 -47.21 -4.49 15.53
C ARG A 158 -46.09 -5.37 14.98
N ILE A 159 -46.42 -6.24 14.03
CA ILE A 159 -45.42 -7.08 13.36
C ILE A 159 -44.44 -6.23 12.56
N ALA A 160 -44.91 -5.18 11.88
CA ALA A 160 -44.06 -4.24 11.16
C ALA A 160 -43.07 -3.55 12.10
N ALA A 161 -43.52 -3.07 13.28
CA ALA A 161 -42.61 -2.48 14.26
C ALA A 161 -41.52 -3.45 14.73
N LEU A 162 -41.88 -4.71 15.02
CA LEU A 162 -40.91 -5.76 15.38
C LEU A 162 -39.96 -6.09 14.22
N TYR A 163 -40.49 -6.15 12.99
CA TYR A 163 -39.69 -6.41 11.80
C TYR A 163 -38.71 -5.27 11.52
N ASP A 164 -39.16 -4.02 11.55
CA ASP A 164 -38.37 -2.84 11.21
C ASP A 164 -37.22 -2.63 12.21
N GLU A 165 -37.47 -2.79 13.51
CA GLU A 165 -36.44 -2.67 14.55
C GLU A 165 -35.31 -3.70 14.32
N HIS A 166 -35.65 -4.96 14.03
CA HIS A 166 -34.67 -6.00 13.79
C HIS A 166 -34.03 -5.92 12.40
N HIS A 167 -34.78 -5.56 11.37
CA HIS A 167 -34.34 -5.53 9.99
C HIS A 167 -33.39 -4.37 9.75
N PHE A 168 -33.74 -3.15 10.19
CA PHE A 168 -32.95 -1.96 9.94
C PHE A 168 -31.52 -2.10 10.47
N TRP A 169 -31.36 -2.52 11.73
CA TRP A 169 -30.03 -2.67 12.33
C TRP A 169 -29.24 -3.82 11.74
N ARG A 170 -29.85 -5.01 11.53
CA ARG A 170 -29.14 -6.18 10.99
C ARG A 170 -28.74 -5.98 9.53
N HIS A 171 -29.64 -5.47 8.71
CA HIS A 171 -29.39 -5.25 7.29
C HIS A 171 -28.36 -4.12 7.10
N SER A 172 -28.57 -2.96 7.74
CA SER A 172 -27.64 -1.83 7.61
C SER A 172 -26.25 -2.15 8.13
N ALA A 173 -26.14 -2.87 9.26
CA ALA A 173 -24.84 -3.29 9.79
C ALA A 173 -24.13 -4.27 8.84
N LEU A 174 -24.87 -5.23 8.25
CA LEU A 174 -24.30 -6.17 7.30
C LEU A 174 -23.83 -5.47 6.02
N VAL A 175 -24.63 -4.55 5.47
CA VAL A 175 -24.25 -3.74 4.29
C VAL A 175 -23.02 -2.90 4.60
N GLY A 176 -23.02 -2.16 5.71
CA GLY A 176 -21.88 -1.34 6.14
C GLY A 176 -20.61 -2.18 6.32
N TYR A 177 -20.74 -3.36 6.93
CA TYR A 177 -19.65 -4.31 7.08
C TYR A 177 -19.10 -4.78 5.74
N THR A 178 -19.96 -5.19 4.79
CA THR A 178 -19.57 -5.65 3.46
C THR A 178 -18.88 -4.55 2.65
N VAL A 179 -19.45 -3.35 2.60
CA VAL A 179 -18.87 -2.21 1.87
C VAL A 179 -17.50 -1.84 2.45
N THR A 180 -17.39 -1.77 3.77
CA THR A 180 -16.10 -1.48 4.44
C THR A 180 -15.07 -2.56 4.10
N ARG A 181 -15.44 -3.84 4.14
CA ARG A 181 -14.55 -4.96 3.86
C ARG A 181 -14.05 -4.95 2.41
N ILE A 182 -14.93 -4.69 1.44
CA ILE A 182 -14.55 -4.56 0.03
C ILE A 182 -13.65 -3.34 -0.16
N GLY A 183 -14.02 -2.18 0.38
CA GLY A 183 -13.25 -0.95 0.26
C GLY A 183 -11.84 -1.07 0.84
N MET A 184 -11.70 -1.63 2.05
CA MET A 184 -10.40 -1.87 2.68
C MET A 184 -9.58 -2.92 1.92
N GLY A 185 -10.22 -3.96 1.40
CA GLY A 185 -9.55 -4.98 0.60
C GLY A 185 -8.97 -4.43 -0.70
N LEU A 186 -9.77 -3.68 -1.45
CA LEU A 186 -9.34 -3.00 -2.67
C LEU A 186 -8.24 -1.96 -2.39
N PHE A 187 -8.39 -1.17 -1.33
CA PHE A 187 -7.37 -0.21 -0.91
C PHE A 187 -6.04 -0.90 -0.58
N ALA A 188 -6.07 -2.01 0.15
CA ALA A 188 -4.85 -2.76 0.44
C ALA A 188 -4.22 -3.39 -0.81
N LEU A 189 -5.02 -3.88 -1.76
CA LEU A 189 -4.49 -4.34 -3.05
C LEU A 189 -3.88 -3.20 -3.88
N LEU A 190 -4.45 -2.00 -3.84
CA LEU A 190 -3.86 -0.81 -4.46
C LEU A 190 -2.51 -0.47 -3.82
N LEU A 191 -2.41 -0.53 -2.49
CA LEU A 191 -1.14 -0.36 -1.77
C LEU A 191 -0.13 -1.46 -2.15
N TRP A 192 -0.57 -2.71 -2.29
CA TRP A 192 0.28 -3.79 -2.79
C TRP A 192 0.76 -3.53 -4.22
N TRP A 193 -0.11 -3.07 -5.13
CA TRP A 193 0.30 -2.79 -6.50
C TRP A 193 1.42 -1.74 -6.55
N ARG A 194 1.36 -0.73 -5.67
CA ARG A 194 2.35 0.34 -5.55
C ARG A 194 3.62 -0.06 -4.80
N GLN A 195 3.51 -0.73 -3.65
CA GLN A 195 4.63 -1.03 -2.75
C GLN A 195 5.25 -2.41 -2.97
N ARG A 196 4.51 -3.33 -3.61
CA ARG A 196 4.86 -4.75 -3.80
C ARG A 196 5.18 -5.51 -2.50
N ASP A 197 4.75 -5.01 -1.35
CA ASP A 197 4.86 -5.70 -0.06
C ASP A 197 3.72 -6.73 0.09
N ALA A 198 4.11 -8.00 0.31
CA ALA A 198 3.19 -9.12 0.49
C ALA A 198 2.24 -8.94 1.69
N PHE A 199 2.59 -8.09 2.66
CA PHE A 199 1.72 -7.75 3.79
C PHE A 199 0.37 -7.19 3.34
N TYR A 200 0.38 -6.25 2.38
CA TYR A 200 -0.85 -5.64 1.87
C TYR A 200 -1.65 -6.60 0.98
N ALA A 201 -0.97 -7.43 0.18
CA ALA A 201 -1.61 -8.47 -0.63
C ALA A 201 -2.35 -9.49 0.23
N CYS A 202 -1.71 -9.97 1.30
CA CYS A 202 -2.29 -10.97 2.19
C CYS A 202 -3.58 -10.46 2.84
N PHE A 203 -3.58 -9.21 3.33
CA PHE A 203 -4.78 -8.58 3.87
C PHE A 203 -5.86 -8.33 2.81
N GLY A 204 -5.49 -7.78 1.66
CA GLY A 204 -6.43 -7.46 0.58
C GLY A 204 -7.16 -8.70 0.07
N ILE A 205 -6.43 -9.79 -0.18
CA ILE A 205 -7.02 -11.07 -0.59
C ILE A 205 -7.87 -11.66 0.54
N ALA A 206 -7.37 -11.68 1.77
CA ALA A 206 -8.13 -12.21 2.90
C ALA A 206 -9.49 -11.50 3.04
N THR A 207 -9.49 -10.17 3.04
CA THR A 207 -10.71 -9.37 3.22
C THR A 207 -11.71 -9.55 2.09
N LEU A 208 -11.26 -9.56 0.83
CA LEU A 208 -12.13 -9.79 -0.32
C LEU A 208 -12.72 -11.20 -0.35
N LEU A 209 -11.93 -12.23 -0.05
CA LEU A 209 -12.46 -13.60 0.09
C LEU A 209 -13.50 -13.70 1.22
N GLY A 210 -13.25 -13.02 2.34
CA GLY A 210 -14.23 -12.90 3.42
C GLY A 210 -15.51 -12.16 2.99
N ALA A 211 -15.42 -11.21 2.04
CA ALA A 211 -16.56 -10.44 1.57
C ALA A 211 -17.54 -11.30 0.77
N VAL A 212 -17.06 -12.34 0.07
CA VAL A 212 -17.91 -13.28 -0.70
C VAL A 212 -19.05 -13.83 0.15
N ARG A 213 -18.75 -14.32 1.37
CA ARG A 213 -19.78 -14.83 2.30
C ARG A 213 -20.79 -13.76 2.71
N THR A 214 -20.35 -12.50 2.86
CA THR A 214 -21.25 -11.42 3.29
C THR A 214 -22.12 -10.91 2.14
N VAL A 215 -21.57 -10.85 0.93
CA VAL A 215 -22.31 -10.55 -0.30
C VAL A 215 -23.34 -11.65 -0.56
N GLU A 216 -22.94 -12.91 -0.40
CA GLU A 216 -23.86 -14.03 -0.57
C GLU A 216 -25.04 -13.97 0.41
N ARG A 217 -24.82 -13.58 1.66
CA ARG A 217 -25.91 -13.35 2.63
C ARG A 217 -26.78 -12.14 2.31
N LEU A 218 -26.27 -11.14 1.60
CA LEU A 218 -27.01 -9.93 1.23
C LEU A 218 -27.89 -10.12 0.00
N LEU A 219 -27.47 -10.97 -0.94
CA LEU A 219 -28.17 -11.21 -2.20
C LEU A 219 -29.05 -12.47 -2.08
N PRO A 220 -30.40 -12.32 -2.10
CA PRO A 220 -31.31 -13.47 -2.04
C PRO A 220 -31.20 -14.36 -3.28
N GLU A 221 -30.92 -13.76 -4.44
CA GLU A 221 -30.82 -14.43 -5.73
C GLU A 221 -29.40 -14.32 -6.29
N ILE A 222 -28.79 -15.47 -6.54
CA ILE A 222 -27.47 -15.57 -7.16
C ILE A 222 -27.56 -16.58 -8.30
N PRO A 223 -27.13 -16.25 -9.53
CA PRO A 223 -27.23 -17.12 -10.69
C PRO A 223 -26.14 -18.22 -10.68
N VAL A 224 -25.97 -18.89 -9.54
CA VAL A 224 -25.09 -20.03 -9.35
C VAL A 224 -25.89 -21.10 -8.63
N PRO A 225 -26.11 -22.27 -9.24
CA PRO A 225 -26.88 -23.35 -8.64
C PRO A 225 -26.24 -23.90 -7.38
N TRP A 226 -27.06 -24.51 -6.53
CA TRP A 226 -26.60 -25.21 -5.34
C TRP A 226 -26.24 -26.66 -5.74
N PRO A 227 -25.12 -27.25 -5.28
CA PRO A 227 -24.25 -26.87 -4.16
C PRO A 227 -23.01 -26.05 -4.55
N HIS A 228 -22.80 -25.71 -5.82
CA HIS A 228 -21.58 -25.04 -6.29
C HIS A 228 -21.34 -23.68 -5.62
N LEU A 229 -22.41 -22.91 -5.38
CA LEU A 229 -22.33 -21.68 -4.61
C LEU A 229 -21.83 -21.93 -3.18
N GLY A 230 -22.30 -22.99 -2.52
CA GLY A 230 -21.86 -23.40 -1.19
C GLY A 230 -20.37 -23.75 -1.14
N VAL A 231 -19.86 -24.49 -2.14
CA VAL A 231 -18.43 -24.80 -2.30
C VAL A 231 -17.61 -23.52 -2.42
N LEU A 232 -18.01 -22.60 -3.32
CA LEU A 232 -17.31 -21.34 -3.54
C LEU A 232 -17.23 -20.50 -2.25
N VAL A 233 -18.36 -20.32 -1.57
CA VAL A 233 -18.46 -19.51 -0.35
C VAL A 233 -17.68 -20.16 0.79
N GLY A 234 -17.79 -21.48 0.96
CA GLY A 234 -17.05 -22.24 1.96
C GLY A 234 -15.55 -22.15 1.74
N ALA A 235 -15.08 -22.34 0.50
CA ALA A 235 -13.68 -22.25 0.12
C ALA A 235 -13.11 -20.84 0.37
N CYS A 236 -13.83 -19.80 -0.06
CA CYS A 236 -13.43 -18.41 0.20
C CYS A 236 -13.34 -18.12 1.70
N TYR A 237 -14.29 -18.63 2.50
CA TYR A 237 -14.32 -18.42 3.93
C TYR A 237 -13.17 -19.14 4.67
N ALA A 238 -12.86 -20.38 4.30
CA ALA A 238 -11.71 -21.13 4.81
C ALA A 238 -10.39 -20.38 4.58
N VAL A 239 -10.13 -20.03 3.31
CA VAL A 239 -8.91 -19.29 2.93
C VAL A 239 -8.85 -17.94 3.64
N HIS A 240 -9.97 -17.24 3.79
CA HIS A 240 -10.06 -15.99 4.54
C HIS A 240 -9.56 -16.12 5.99
N ILE A 241 -9.99 -17.15 6.72
CA ILE A 241 -9.58 -17.36 8.12
C ILE A 241 -8.07 -17.59 8.20
N ALA A 242 -7.55 -18.52 7.40
CA ALA A 242 -6.13 -18.86 7.43
C ALA A 242 -5.22 -17.70 6.98
N LEU A 243 -5.62 -16.94 5.95
CA LEU A 243 -4.88 -15.74 5.55
C LEU A 243 -4.96 -14.63 6.60
N SER A 244 -6.08 -14.48 7.31
CA SER A 244 -6.18 -13.53 8.42
C SER A 244 -5.19 -13.86 9.53
N CYS A 245 -5.04 -15.16 9.88
CA CYS A 245 -3.99 -15.63 10.81
C CYS A 245 -2.59 -15.29 10.31
N ARG A 246 -2.30 -15.60 9.04
CA ARG A 246 -1.00 -15.29 8.42
C ARG A 246 -0.66 -13.82 8.49
N PHE A 247 -1.62 -12.98 8.13
CA PHE A 247 -1.44 -11.54 8.10
C PHE A 247 -1.24 -10.96 9.52
N MET A 248 -1.97 -11.44 10.53
CA MET A 248 -1.72 -11.05 11.93
C MET A 248 -0.29 -11.38 12.39
N LEU A 249 0.25 -12.52 11.96
CA LEU A 249 1.63 -12.89 12.26
C LEU A 249 2.64 -12.00 11.51
N MET A 250 2.36 -11.66 10.24
CA MET A 250 3.19 -10.72 9.45
C MET A 250 3.21 -9.30 10.02
N ALA A 251 2.21 -8.93 10.83
CA ALA A 251 2.19 -7.65 11.53
C ALA A 251 3.18 -7.58 12.70
N LEU A 252 3.54 -8.74 13.29
CA LEU A 252 4.53 -8.83 14.35
C LEU A 252 5.96 -8.98 13.82
N GLY A 253 6.13 -9.53 12.61
CA GLY A 253 7.42 -9.68 11.97
C GLY A 253 7.44 -10.79 10.91
N PRO A 254 8.63 -11.23 10.47
CA PRO A 254 8.77 -12.32 9.52
C PRO A 254 8.16 -13.62 10.05
N VAL A 255 7.25 -14.22 9.30
CA VAL A 255 6.62 -15.49 9.66
C VAL A 255 7.59 -16.64 9.40
N SER A 256 7.82 -17.50 10.39
CA SER A 256 8.72 -18.66 10.25
C SER A 256 8.26 -19.59 9.12
N SER A 257 9.22 -20.27 8.47
CA SER A 257 8.93 -21.20 7.37
C SER A 257 8.03 -22.35 7.80
N ARG A 258 8.19 -22.85 9.03
CA ARG A 258 7.33 -23.88 9.63
C ARG A 258 5.88 -23.41 9.76
N MET A 259 5.68 -22.18 10.25
CA MET A 259 4.34 -21.61 10.41
C MET A 259 3.67 -21.35 9.05
N ASN A 260 4.41 -20.83 8.06
CA ASN A 260 3.88 -20.69 6.70
C ASN A 260 3.47 -22.04 6.09
N ARG A 261 4.26 -23.11 6.29
CA ARG A 261 3.88 -24.46 5.85
C ARG A 261 2.63 -24.95 6.55
N LEU A 262 2.52 -24.78 7.87
CA LEU A 262 1.33 -25.14 8.64
C LEU A 262 0.07 -24.45 8.10
N ILE A 263 0.14 -23.13 7.90
CA ILE A 263 -0.98 -22.34 7.35
C ILE A 263 -1.37 -22.86 5.96
N ASN A 264 -0.40 -23.10 5.08
CA ASN A 264 -0.68 -23.62 3.74
C ASN A 264 -1.29 -25.03 3.77
N THR A 265 -0.84 -25.91 4.67
CA THR A 265 -1.43 -27.24 4.84
C THR A 265 -2.85 -27.18 5.38
N VAL A 266 -3.13 -26.25 6.30
CA VAL A 266 -4.49 -26.03 6.81
C VAL A 266 -5.40 -25.51 5.70
N ILE A 267 -4.95 -24.55 4.89
CA ILE A 267 -5.70 -24.07 3.72
C ILE A 267 -6.04 -25.22 2.77
N ALA A 268 -5.05 -26.03 2.39
CA ALA A 268 -5.27 -27.15 1.48
C ALA A 268 -6.26 -28.17 2.05
N LEU A 269 -6.14 -28.48 3.34
CA LEU A 269 -7.02 -29.42 4.04
C LEU A 269 -8.46 -28.88 4.16
N GLU A 270 -8.63 -27.60 4.52
CA GLU A 270 -9.96 -26.98 4.62
C GLU A 270 -10.65 -26.90 3.25
N LEU A 271 -9.91 -26.58 2.19
CA LEU A 271 -10.44 -26.59 0.82
C LEU A 271 -10.90 -27.99 0.41
N LEU A 272 -10.09 -29.01 0.68
CA LEU A 272 -10.43 -30.41 0.40
C LEU A 272 -11.66 -30.85 1.20
N LEU A 273 -11.71 -30.57 2.50
CA LEU A 273 -12.85 -30.92 3.36
C LEU A 273 -14.12 -30.19 2.95
N THR A 274 -14.02 -28.92 2.54
CA THR A 274 -15.16 -28.16 2.02
C THR A 274 -15.68 -28.80 0.74
N LEU A 275 -14.80 -29.11 -0.21
CA LEU A 275 -15.19 -29.76 -1.47
C LEU A 275 -15.88 -31.11 -1.21
N LEU A 276 -15.28 -31.97 -0.38
CA LEU A 276 -15.84 -33.26 0.00
C LEU A 276 -17.17 -33.13 0.76
N ALA A 277 -17.33 -32.10 1.59
CA ALA A 277 -18.56 -31.89 2.35
C ALA A 277 -19.78 -31.67 1.45
N TYR A 278 -19.62 -30.87 0.40
CA TYR A 278 -20.71 -30.60 -0.54
C TYR A 278 -20.90 -31.75 -1.54
N GLU A 279 -19.81 -32.34 -2.04
CA GLU A 279 -19.88 -33.48 -2.97
C GLU A 279 -20.56 -34.70 -2.33
N LEU A 280 -20.27 -34.97 -1.07
CA LEU A 280 -20.85 -36.10 -0.33
C LEU A 280 -22.12 -35.72 0.45
N SER A 281 -22.54 -34.44 0.42
CA SER A 281 -23.64 -33.90 1.25
C SER A 281 -23.50 -34.19 2.75
N GLN A 282 -22.25 -34.27 3.25
CA GLN A 282 -21.92 -34.64 4.62
C GLN A 282 -21.56 -33.41 5.48
N LYS A 283 -22.49 -32.99 6.37
CA LYS A 283 -22.32 -31.83 7.27
C LYS A 283 -21.10 -31.91 8.18
N TRP A 284 -20.78 -33.12 8.68
CA TRP A 284 -19.72 -33.30 9.67
C TRP A 284 -18.34 -32.92 9.12
N LEU A 285 -18.13 -32.97 7.80
CA LEU A 285 -16.90 -32.53 7.14
C LEU A 285 -16.70 -31.01 7.26
N LEU A 286 -17.77 -30.21 7.18
CA LEU A 286 -17.72 -28.76 7.46
C LEU A 286 -17.40 -28.50 8.94
N THR A 287 -17.98 -29.29 9.86
CA THR A 287 -17.67 -29.22 11.29
C THR A 287 -16.20 -29.55 11.54
N LEU A 288 -15.67 -30.58 10.87
CA LEU A 288 -14.26 -30.95 10.96
C LEU A 288 -13.35 -29.84 10.42
N ALA A 289 -13.70 -29.19 9.30
CA ALA A 289 -12.96 -28.06 8.77
C ALA A 289 -12.85 -26.91 9.79
N ILE A 290 -13.97 -26.54 10.44
CA ILE A 290 -13.98 -25.53 11.52
C ILE A 290 -13.15 -26.00 12.72
N ALA A 291 -13.22 -27.28 13.07
CA ALA A 291 -12.45 -27.87 14.16
C ALA A 291 -10.93 -27.84 13.88
N ILE A 292 -10.50 -27.89 12.62
CA ILE A 292 -9.09 -27.74 12.21
C ILE A 292 -8.65 -26.26 12.20
N ALA A 293 -9.53 -25.35 11.77
CA ALA A 293 -9.27 -23.91 11.79
C ALA A 293 -9.02 -23.38 13.21
N THR A 294 -9.73 -23.94 14.19
CA THR A 294 -9.74 -23.47 15.58
C THR A 294 -8.36 -23.56 16.26
N PRO A 295 -7.64 -24.71 16.24
CA PRO A 295 -6.25 -24.80 16.68
C PRO A 295 -5.32 -23.80 16.00
N LEU A 296 -5.46 -23.56 14.69
CA LEU A 296 -4.64 -22.57 13.99
C LEU A 296 -4.85 -21.16 14.57
N GLY A 297 -6.10 -20.79 14.83
CA GLY A 297 -6.45 -19.54 15.52
C GLY A 297 -5.86 -19.46 16.93
N LEU A 298 -5.96 -20.53 17.72
CA LEU A 298 -5.40 -20.60 19.08
C LEU A 298 -3.87 -20.52 19.11
N ILE A 299 -3.19 -21.23 18.19
CA ILE A 299 -1.73 -21.15 18.03
C ILE A 299 -1.33 -19.73 17.67
N THR A 300 -2.04 -19.10 16.72
CA THR A 300 -1.79 -17.72 16.30
C THR A 300 -1.97 -16.76 17.47
N PHE A 301 -3.05 -16.90 18.23
CA PHE A 301 -3.30 -16.11 19.44
C PHE A 301 -2.20 -16.30 20.49
N GLY A 302 -1.79 -17.54 20.76
CA GLY A 302 -0.72 -17.85 21.70
C GLY A 302 0.63 -17.23 21.30
N VAL A 303 0.96 -17.20 20.01
CA VAL A 303 2.15 -16.52 19.49
C VAL A 303 2.05 -15.01 19.70
N ILE A 304 0.91 -14.39 19.36
CA ILE A 304 0.68 -12.96 19.54
C ILE A 304 0.78 -12.57 21.02
N LEU A 305 0.15 -13.35 21.90
CA LEU A 305 0.17 -13.13 23.34
C LEU A 305 1.57 -13.28 23.93
N ARG A 306 2.32 -14.31 23.50
CA ARG A 306 3.71 -14.51 23.91
C ARG A 306 4.58 -13.31 23.51
N GLU A 307 4.40 -12.80 22.30
CA GLU A 307 5.15 -11.65 21.80
C GLU A 307 4.77 -10.36 22.55
N ALA A 308 3.48 -10.17 22.85
CA ALA A 308 2.99 -9.06 23.64
C ALA A 308 3.55 -9.07 25.08
N LEU A 309 3.65 -10.25 25.70
CA LEU A 309 4.22 -10.41 27.03
C LEU A 309 5.73 -10.23 27.05
N ARG A 310 6.44 -10.78 26.05
CA ARG A 310 7.91 -10.76 26.00
C ARG A 310 8.48 -9.38 25.65
N TRP A 311 7.91 -8.71 24.65
CA TRP A 311 8.46 -7.45 24.12
C TRP A 311 7.65 -6.22 24.48
N ARG A 312 6.50 -6.38 25.16
CA ARG A 312 5.61 -5.30 25.63
C ARG A 312 5.24 -4.30 24.52
N SER A 313 5.21 -4.75 23.27
CA SER A 313 4.88 -3.91 22.11
C SER A 313 3.41 -3.50 22.15
N ARG A 314 3.14 -2.21 21.92
CA ARG A 314 1.77 -1.68 21.81
C ARG A 314 0.97 -2.37 20.70
N THR A 315 1.60 -2.66 19.56
CA THR A 315 0.93 -3.32 18.43
C THR A 315 0.52 -4.75 18.77
N ALA A 316 1.39 -5.48 19.48
CA ALA A 316 1.11 -6.86 19.90
C ALA A 316 -0.03 -6.93 20.92
N TRP A 317 -0.10 -5.99 21.87
CA TRP A 317 -1.22 -5.89 22.81
C TRP A 317 -2.54 -5.54 22.15
N VAL A 318 -2.53 -4.60 21.20
CA VAL A 318 -3.74 -4.24 20.42
C VAL A 318 -4.24 -5.45 19.62
N LEU A 319 -3.35 -6.18 18.95
CA LEU A 319 -3.70 -7.41 18.23
C LEU A 319 -4.24 -8.49 19.19
N ALA A 320 -3.58 -8.72 20.32
CA ALA A 320 -4.01 -9.69 21.31
C ALA A 320 -5.42 -9.38 21.85
N ALA A 321 -5.68 -8.13 22.24
CA ALA A 321 -6.99 -7.70 22.74
C ALA A 321 -8.08 -7.86 21.66
N THR A 322 -7.75 -7.55 20.40
CA THR A 322 -8.71 -7.66 19.29
C THR A 322 -9.05 -9.12 18.98
N VAL A 323 -8.06 -10.00 18.97
CA VAL A 323 -8.29 -11.45 18.79
C VAL A 323 -9.05 -12.03 19.98
N ALA A 324 -8.71 -11.65 21.21
CA ALA A 324 -9.43 -12.08 22.40
C ALA A 324 -10.91 -11.67 22.36
N LEU A 325 -11.21 -10.43 21.93
CA LEU A 325 -12.58 -9.96 21.74
C LEU A 325 -13.32 -10.78 20.67
N ALA A 326 -12.67 -11.06 19.54
CA ALA A 326 -13.27 -11.89 18.48
C ALA A 326 -13.56 -13.32 18.96
N VAL A 327 -12.63 -13.93 19.70
CA VAL A 327 -12.80 -15.27 20.31
C VAL A 327 -13.92 -15.26 21.35
N ALA A 328 -13.99 -14.25 22.21
CA ALA A 328 -15.05 -14.12 23.21
C ALA A 328 -16.44 -13.95 22.58
N ALA A 329 -16.55 -13.11 21.53
CA ALA A 329 -17.78 -12.94 20.79
C ALA A 329 -18.19 -14.22 20.03
N GLY A 330 -17.23 -14.94 19.44
CA GLY A 330 -17.48 -16.24 18.81
C GLY A 330 -17.94 -17.31 19.81
N MET A 331 -17.34 -17.35 21.00
CA MET A 331 -17.75 -18.26 22.07
C MET A 331 -19.16 -17.92 22.59
N TYR A 332 -19.45 -16.64 22.77
CA TYR A 332 -20.79 -16.17 23.18
C TYR A 332 -21.86 -16.60 22.17
N ASP A 333 -21.63 -16.37 20.88
CA ASP A 333 -22.54 -16.79 19.82
C ASP A 333 -22.66 -18.33 19.77
N PHE A 334 -21.56 -19.08 19.93
CA PHE A 334 -21.59 -20.55 19.96
C PHE A 334 -22.41 -21.11 21.12
N LEU A 335 -22.28 -20.54 22.32
CA LEU A 335 -23.05 -20.94 23.51
C LEU A 335 -24.54 -20.60 23.33
N LEU A 336 -24.86 -19.46 22.72
CA LEU A 336 -26.23 -19.08 22.39
C LEU A 336 -26.86 -20.01 21.35
N LEU A 337 -26.11 -20.42 20.31
CA LEU A 337 -26.60 -21.34 19.29
C LEU A 337 -26.87 -22.76 19.83
N ARG A 338 -26.33 -23.13 21.00
CA ARG A 338 -26.54 -24.43 21.65
C ARG A 338 -27.67 -24.44 22.68
N GLY A 339 -28.18 -23.28 23.13
CA GLY A 339 -29.35 -23.23 24.00
C GLY A 339 -30.62 -23.42 23.16
N ASP A 340 -31.58 -24.24 23.63
CA ASP A 340 -32.85 -24.60 22.96
C ASP A 340 -33.76 -23.40 22.58
N ALA A 341 -33.36 -22.16 22.88
CA ALA A 341 -34.07 -20.96 22.48
C ALA A 341 -33.73 -20.58 21.02
N ALA A 342 -34.27 -21.34 20.06
CA ALA A 342 -34.18 -21.13 18.61
C ALA A 342 -34.97 -19.90 18.10
N GLY A 343 -34.94 -18.78 18.83
CA GLY A 343 -35.46 -17.51 18.34
C GLY A 343 -34.46 -16.88 17.36
N GLY A 344 -34.63 -17.12 16.05
CA GLY A 344 -33.80 -16.56 14.95
C GLY A 344 -33.74 -15.03 14.85
N LEU A 345 -34.42 -14.33 15.77
CA LEU A 345 -34.49 -12.88 15.90
C LEU A 345 -33.33 -12.27 16.72
N ARG A 346 -32.53 -13.06 17.45
CA ARG A 346 -31.46 -12.50 18.32
C ARG A 346 -30.20 -12.12 17.53
N ALA A 347 -29.63 -10.95 17.85
CA ALA A 347 -28.44 -10.40 17.19
C ALA A 347 -27.17 -11.19 17.53
N THR A 348 -26.39 -11.58 16.51
CA THR A 348 -25.08 -12.23 16.68
C THR A 348 -24.00 -11.20 16.99
N LEU A 349 -23.31 -11.36 18.12
CA LEU A 349 -22.25 -10.43 18.57
C LEU A 349 -20.96 -10.59 17.75
N SER A 350 -20.74 -11.76 17.14
CA SER A 350 -19.54 -12.04 16.32
C SER A 350 -19.35 -11.07 15.16
N GLN A 351 -20.44 -10.63 14.49
CA GLN A 351 -20.34 -9.70 13.36
C GLN A 351 -19.79 -8.34 13.79
N HIS A 352 -20.20 -7.85 14.97
CA HIS A 352 -19.73 -6.60 15.54
C HIS A 352 -18.25 -6.69 15.96
N ALA A 353 -17.87 -7.81 16.60
CA ALA A 353 -16.47 -8.05 16.98
C ALA A 353 -15.55 -8.15 15.76
N LEU A 354 -16.00 -8.79 14.67
CA LEU A 354 -15.26 -8.87 13.41
C LEU A 354 -15.15 -7.49 12.72
N PHE A 355 -16.15 -6.63 12.84
CA PHE A 355 -16.05 -5.25 12.36
C PHE A 355 -15.00 -4.44 13.13
N VAL A 356 -14.99 -4.54 14.46
CA VAL A 356 -13.94 -3.92 15.30
C VAL A 356 -12.56 -4.46 14.90
N PHE A 357 -12.44 -5.78 14.69
CA PHE A 357 -11.22 -6.39 14.18
C PHE A 357 -10.77 -5.77 12.86
N MET A 358 -11.71 -5.56 11.94
CA MET A 358 -11.39 -4.95 10.64
C MET A 358 -10.89 -3.51 10.78
N LEU A 359 -11.53 -2.72 11.64
CA LEU A 359 -11.18 -1.33 11.90
C LEU A 359 -9.79 -1.18 12.53
N VAL A 360 -9.48 -2.01 13.55
CA VAL A 360 -8.14 -2.08 14.13
C VAL A 360 -7.10 -2.41 13.07
N MET A 361 -7.46 -3.28 12.14
CA MET A 361 -6.53 -3.71 11.11
C MET A 361 -6.26 -2.66 10.05
N ALA A 362 -7.27 -1.88 9.68
CA ALA A 362 -7.10 -0.72 8.81
C ALA A 362 -6.17 0.33 9.44
N VAL A 363 -6.31 0.58 10.74
CA VAL A 363 -5.40 1.47 11.49
C VAL A 363 -3.96 0.94 11.43
N LEU A 364 -3.77 -0.37 11.62
CA LEU A 364 -2.44 -0.98 11.56
C LEU A 364 -1.79 -0.85 10.17
N ILE A 365 -2.58 -1.03 9.11
CA ILE A 365 -2.14 -0.82 7.72
C ILE A 365 -1.74 0.64 7.51
N ALA A 366 -2.55 1.59 7.96
CA ALA A 366 -2.26 3.02 7.84
C ALA A 366 -0.98 3.41 8.62
N GLU A 367 -0.82 2.92 9.86
CA GLU A 367 0.40 3.15 10.65
C GLU A 367 1.64 2.58 9.96
N ARG A 368 1.57 1.35 9.44
CA ARG A 368 2.69 0.72 8.74
C ARG A 368 3.04 1.46 7.44
N TYR A 369 2.03 1.89 6.68
CA TYR A 369 2.22 2.69 5.48
C TYR A 369 2.92 4.02 5.81
N ASN A 370 2.44 4.74 6.82
CA ASN A 370 3.02 6.02 7.23
C ASN A 370 4.48 5.86 7.68
N ARG A 371 4.81 4.79 8.43
CA ARG A 371 6.20 4.48 8.81
C ARG A 371 7.06 4.17 7.59
N SER A 372 6.55 3.42 6.63
CA SER A 372 7.28 3.09 5.39
C SER A 372 7.59 4.35 4.58
N VAL A 373 6.62 5.27 4.44
CA VAL A 373 6.81 6.55 3.75
C VAL A 373 7.79 7.45 4.50
N ALA A 374 7.71 7.51 5.83
CA ALA A 374 8.64 8.29 6.65
C ALA A 374 10.09 7.78 6.50
N ASN A 375 10.29 6.47 6.55
CA ASN A 375 11.60 5.85 6.35
C ASN A 375 12.17 6.13 4.96
N PHE A 376 11.33 6.06 3.91
CA PHE A 376 11.74 6.40 2.55
C PHE A 376 12.17 7.86 2.42
N ARG A 377 11.40 8.79 3.00
CA ARG A 377 11.75 10.23 3.02
C ARG A 377 13.05 10.49 3.78
N ALA A 378 13.24 9.85 4.92
CA ALA A 378 14.47 9.96 5.70
C ALA A 378 15.69 9.50 4.87
N LEU A 379 15.59 8.33 4.24
CA LEU A 379 16.66 7.80 3.39
C LEU A 379 16.95 8.70 2.18
N SER A 380 15.91 9.21 1.52
CA SER A 380 16.07 10.14 0.40
C SER A 380 16.75 11.44 0.82
N THR A 381 16.45 11.94 2.03
CA THR A 381 17.06 13.15 2.57
C THR A 381 18.53 12.90 2.92
N GLU A 382 18.84 11.77 3.54
CA GLU A 382 20.21 11.35 3.84
C GLU A 382 21.04 11.18 2.57
N LEU A 383 20.49 10.54 1.53
CA LEU A 383 21.15 10.42 0.23
C LEU A 383 21.41 11.77 -0.42
N GLY A 384 20.43 12.69 -0.38
CA GLY A 384 20.62 14.07 -0.86
C GLY A 384 21.78 14.77 -0.15
N GLN A 385 21.84 14.67 1.17
CA GLN A 385 22.94 15.25 1.96
C GLN A 385 24.31 14.64 1.61
N ARG A 386 24.39 13.32 1.44
CA ARG A 386 25.64 12.63 1.05
C ARG A 386 26.09 13.03 -0.35
N VAL A 387 25.15 13.23 -1.29
CA VAL A 387 25.48 13.71 -2.64
C VAL A 387 26.02 15.14 -2.58
N ASP A 388 25.37 16.04 -1.85
CA ASP A 388 25.84 17.42 -1.69
C ASP A 388 27.22 17.49 -1.03
N GLU A 389 27.48 16.65 -0.02
CA GLU A 389 28.78 16.57 0.64
C GLU A 389 29.88 16.08 -0.32
N ARG A 390 29.60 15.02 -1.09
CA ARG A 390 30.54 14.51 -2.09
C ARG A 390 30.77 15.50 -3.21
N GLU A 391 29.76 16.25 -3.62
CA GLU A 391 29.90 17.28 -4.64
C GLU A 391 30.79 18.43 -4.15
N ARG A 392 30.65 18.86 -2.88
CA ARG A 392 31.56 19.85 -2.28
C ARG A 392 33.00 19.35 -2.21
N GLN A 393 33.22 18.13 -1.71
CA GLN A 393 34.57 17.53 -1.65
C GLN A 393 35.22 17.44 -3.03
N LEU A 394 34.44 17.09 -4.07
CA LEU A 394 34.93 17.05 -5.44
C LEU A 394 35.24 18.44 -5.98
N ARG A 395 34.40 19.45 -5.72
CA ARG A 395 34.67 20.84 -6.12
C ARG A 395 35.95 21.36 -5.47
N ASP A 396 36.09 21.19 -4.16
CA ASP A 396 37.29 21.62 -3.41
C ASP A 396 38.56 20.92 -3.93
N ALA A 397 38.48 19.61 -4.22
CA ALA A 397 39.58 18.86 -4.81
C ALA A 397 39.90 19.33 -6.25
N PHE A 398 38.88 19.63 -7.06
CA PHE A 398 39.06 20.11 -8.42
C PHE A 398 39.67 21.52 -8.45
N ASP A 399 39.23 22.41 -7.56
CA ASP A 399 39.79 23.76 -7.41
C ASP A 399 41.25 23.69 -6.97
N SER A 400 41.58 22.80 -6.02
CA SER A 400 42.96 22.55 -5.60
C SER A 400 43.82 22.02 -6.76
N LEU A 401 43.29 21.09 -7.57
CA LEU A 401 43.97 20.58 -8.76
C LEU A 401 44.16 21.67 -9.82
N ARG A 402 43.17 22.55 -10.02
CA ARG A 402 43.29 23.68 -10.95
C ARG A 402 44.39 24.64 -10.54
N VAL A 403 44.50 24.97 -9.26
CA VAL A 403 45.56 25.82 -8.72
C VAL A 403 46.93 25.16 -8.96
N GLN A 404 47.08 23.88 -8.63
CA GLN A 404 48.32 23.13 -8.87
C GLN A 404 48.70 23.07 -10.35
N GLN A 405 47.74 22.79 -11.24
CA GLN A 405 47.97 22.79 -12.69
C GLN A 405 48.38 24.17 -13.21
N HIS A 406 47.79 25.23 -12.68
CA HIS A 406 48.15 26.60 -13.05
C HIS A 406 49.58 26.94 -12.63
N GLU A 407 49.96 26.65 -11.38
CA GLU A 407 51.32 26.84 -10.89
C GLU A 407 52.34 26.01 -11.68
N GLN A 408 52.01 24.75 -11.99
CA GLN A 408 52.87 23.88 -12.78
C GLN A 408 53.00 24.37 -14.23
N SER A 409 51.94 24.91 -14.82
CA SER A 409 52.01 25.54 -16.15
C SER A 409 52.92 26.76 -16.15
N ILE A 410 52.83 27.62 -15.13
CA ILE A 410 53.72 28.78 -14.98
C ILE A 410 55.17 28.32 -14.82
N ALA A 411 55.42 27.29 -14.01
CA ALA A 411 56.76 26.74 -13.81
C ALA A 411 57.35 26.14 -15.09
N ASN A 412 56.55 25.37 -15.84
CA ASN A 412 56.95 24.81 -17.13
C ASN A 412 57.28 25.91 -18.15
N GLU A 413 56.49 26.97 -18.17
CA GLU A 413 56.73 28.12 -19.04
C GLU A 413 58.04 28.84 -18.68
N ARG A 414 58.29 29.07 -17.39
CA ARG A 414 59.57 29.63 -16.90
C ARG A 414 60.76 28.76 -17.32
N GLN A 415 60.65 27.44 -17.21
CA GLN A 415 61.72 26.52 -17.60
C GLN A 415 61.91 26.47 -19.13
N ARG A 416 60.84 26.64 -19.91
CA ARG A 416 60.92 26.78 -21.38
C ARG A 416 61.70 28.04 -21.73
N ILE A 417 61.31 29.19 -21.17
CA ILE A 417 62.00 30.47 -21.39
C ILE A 417 63.47 30.31 -21.01
N MET A 418 63.78 29.81 -19.81
CA MET A 418 65.17 29.64 -19.34
C MET A 418 66.02 28.76 -20.27
N ARG A 419 65.45 27.71 -20.87
CA ARG A 419 66.15 26.90 -21.88
C ARG A 419 66.41 27.69 -23.17
N GLU A 420 65.41 28.41 -23.67
CA GLU A 420 65.61 29.32 -24.82
C GLU A 420 66.68 30.38 -24.52
N LEU A 421 66.74 30.89 -23.28
CA LEU A 421 67.78 31.83 -22.84
C LEU A 421 69.17 31.19 -22.85
N HIS A 422 69.30 30.00 -22.27
CA HIS A 422 70.56 29.28 -22.20
C HIS A 422 71.11 28.97 -23.60
N ASP A 423 70.23 28.55 -24.52
CA ASP A 423 70.63 28.20 -25.88
C ASP A 423 70.95 29.45 -26.73
N GLY A 424 70.15 30.52 -26.59
CA GLY A 424 70.38 31.81 -27.25
C GLY A 424 71.72 32.43 -26.85
N VAL A 425 71.94 32.63 -25.54
CA VAL A 425 73.20 33.21 -25.02
C VAL A 425 74.37 32.26 -25.26
N GLY A 426 74.17 30.95 -25.09
CA GLY A 426 75.21 29.94 -25.32
C GLY A 426 75.74 29.96 -26.74
N SER A 427 74.85 30.07 -27.74
CA SER A 427 75.25 30.16 -29.15
C SER A 427 76.07 31.42 -29.46
N GLN A 428 75.72 32.57 -28.86
CA GLN A 428 76.44 33.83 -29.05
C GLN A 428 77.81 33.84 -28.38
N LEU A 429 77.92 33.28 -27.17
CA LEU A 429 79.20 33.13 -26.48
C LEU A 429 80.15 32.20 -27.24
N VAL A 430 79.64 31.12 -27.84
CA VAL A 430 80.43 30.24 -28.71
C VAL A 430 80.87 30.97 -29.99
N GLY A 431 79.99 31.78 -30.59
CA GLY A 431 80.32 32.65 -31.73
C GLY A 431 81.44 33.65 -31.41
N LEU A 432 81.36 34.30 -30.25
CA LEU A 432 82.37 35.19 -29.69
C LEU A 432 83.70 34.49 -29.45
N LEU A 433 83.68 33.33 -28.81
CA LEU A 433 84.89 32.55 -28.51
C LEU A 433 85.63 32.15 -29.80
N ASN A 434 84.88 31.74 -30.83
CA ASN A 434 85.43 31.43 -32.15
C ASN A 434 86.05 32.65 -32.85
N MET A 435 85.53 33.86 -32.60
CA MET A 435 86.11 35.11 -33.11
C MET A 435 87.40 35.51 -32.38
N VAL A 436 87.46 35.35 -31.05
CA VAL A 436 88.68 35.58 -30.26
C VAL A 436 89.81 34.65 -30.66
N ALA A 437 89.49 33.40 -31.00
CA ALA A 437 90.47 32.40 -31.38
C ALA A 437 91.12 32.62 -32.76
N ARG A 438 90.63 33.57 -33.58
CA ARG A 438 91.19 33.89 -34.90
C ARG A 438 92.30 34.95 -34.80
N PRO A 439 93.49 34.72 -35.39
CA PRO A 439 94.55 35.74 -35.42
C PRO A 439 94.14 36.95 -36.27
N GLY A 440 94.19 38.16 -35.70
CA GLY A 440 93.86 39.42 -36.39
C GLY A 440 92.44 39.95 -36.15
N ALA A 441 91.71 39.43 -35.15
CA ALA A 441 90.39 39.95 -34.80
C ALA A 441 90.44 41.41 -34.34
N ASP A 442 89.59 42.26 -34.92
CA ASP A 442 89.46 43.67 -34.56
C ASP A 442 88.87 43.80 -33.14
N PRO A 443 89.59 44.42 -32.18
CA PRO A 443 89.11 44.63 -30.82
C PRO A 443 87.77 45.37 -30.74
N ALA A 444 87.47 46.24 -31.72
CA ALA A 444 86.21 46.98 -31.76
C ALA A 444 85.01 46.06 -32.06
N VAL A 445 85.14 45.16 -33.04
CA VAL A 445 84.10 44.19 -33.42
C VAL A 445 83.84 43.20 -32.28
N LEU A 446 84.91 42.79 -31.59
CA LEU A 446 84.80 41.89 -30.44
C LEU A 446 84.04 42.53 -29.27
N THR A 447 84.35 43.80 -28.97
CA THR A 447 83.68 44.56 -27.90
C THR A 447 82.19 44.75 -28.22
N GLN A 448 81.85 45.04 -29.48
CA GLN A 448 80.48 45.20 -29.93
C GLN A 448 79.67 43.91 -29.80
N GLN A 449 80.24 42.77 -30.20
CA GLN A 449 79.57 41.46 -30.08
C GLN A 449 79.38 41.03 -28.61
N VAL A 450 80.33 41.32 -27.72
CA VAL A 450 80.18 41.07 -26.27
C VAL A 450 79.09 41.95 -25.67
N GLN A 451 79.02 43.23 -26.08
CA GLN A 451 77.95 44.12 -25.65
C GLN A 451 76.58 43.66 -26.15
N GLN A 452 76.48 43.21 -27.40
CA GLN A 452 75.25 42.65 -27.94
C GLN A 452 74.79 41.42 -27.15
N ALA A 453 75.69 40.49 -26.84
CA ALA A 453 75.38 39.31 -26.03
C ALA A 453 74.97 39.65 -24.59
N LEU A 454 75.60 40.65 -23.97
CA LEU A 454 75.23 41.13 -22.64
C LEU A 454 73.87 41.83 -22.63
N ASP A 455 73.54 42.58 -23.68
CA ASP A 455 72.25 43.24 -23.81
C ASP A 455 71.13 42.22 -24.03
N GLU A 456 71.34 41.21 -24.87
CA GLU A 456 70.39 40.11 -25.08
C GLU A 456 70.16 39.28 -23.81
N MET A 457 71.21 39.00 -23.03
CA MET A 457 71.07 38.36 -21.72
C MET A 457 70.28 39.23 -20.75
N ARG A 458 70.53 40.54 -20.71
CA ARG A 458 69.81 41.48 -19.83
C ARG A 458 68.34 41.63 -20.19
N MET A 459 68.01 41.75 -21.48
CA MET A 459 66.61 41.78 -21.94
C MET A 459 65.86 40.48 -21.63
N SER A 460 66.56 39.35 -21.78
CA SER A 460 66.03 38.03 -21.45
C SER A 460 65.77 37.83 -19.96
N VAL A 461 66.59 38.41 -19.08
CA VAL A 461 66.37 38.41 -17.63
C VAL A 461 65.26 39.38 -17.24
N ASP A 462 65.17 40.52 -17.92
CA ASP A 462 64.10 41.51 -17.70
C ASP A 462 62.71 40.96 -18.10
N SER A 463 62.62 40.05 -19.08
CA SER A 463 61.36 39.40 -19.45
C SER A 463 60.90 38.32 -18.46
N LEU A 464 61.80 37.82 -17.60
CA LEU A 464 61.47 36.92 -16.49
C LEU A 464 60.90 37.65 -15.27
N GLN A 465 60.98 39.00 -15.23
CA GLN A 465 60.42 39.79 -14.15
C GLN A 465 58.90 39.99 -14.37
N PRO A 466 58.04 39.75 -13.35
CA PRO A 466 56.58 39.83 -13.48
C PRO A 466 56.00 41.26 -13.68
N ALA A 467 56.77 42.25 -14.11
CA ALA A 467 56.50 43.66 -13.79
C ALA A 467 56.08 44.58 -14.95
N HIS A 468 55.82 44.11 -16.16
CA HIS A 468 55.47 45.01 -17.27
C HIS A 468 54.23 44.56 -18.03
N ASP A 469 53.05 44.71 -17.39
CA ASP A 469 51.74 44.53 -18.02
C ASP A 469 51.41 45.61 -19.08
N ASP A 470 52.24 46.64 -19.20
CA ASP A 470 52.02 47.79 -20.08
C ASP A 470 53.18 48.03 -21.07
N LEU A 471 52.87 47.93 -22.37
CA LEU A 471 53.79 48.17 -23.48
C LEU A 471 54.42 49.55 -23.44
N VAL A 472 53.71 50.56 -22.92
CA VAL A 472 54.23 51.93 -22.79
C VAL A 472 55.46 51.94 -21.86
N THR A 473 55.39 51.21 -20.75
CA THR A 473 56.49 51.12 -19.78
C THR A 473 57.70 50.38 -20.37
N VAL A 474 57.45 49.34 -21.17
CA VAL A 474 58.48 48.59 -21.91
C VAL A 474 59.22 49.50 -22.90
N LEU A 475 58.48 50.27 -23.71
CA LEU A 475 59.04 51.20 -24.70
C LEU A 475 59.80 52.36 -24.05
N ALA A 476 59.28 52.91 -22.95
CA ALA A 476 59.95 53.97 -22.19
C ALA A 476 61.29 53.50 -21.61
N THR A 477 61.32 52.27 -21.09
CA THR A 477 62.55 51.66 -20.57
C THR A 477 63.57 51.42 -21.69
N LEU A 478 63.13 50.95 -22.85
CA LEU A 478 64.00 50.79 -24.04
C LEU A 478 64.58 52.14 -24.49
N ARG A 479 63.76 53.18 -24.60
CA ARG A 479 64.22 54.54 -24.95
C ARG A 479 65.33 54.99 -24.02
N TYR A 480 65.09 54.93 -22.71
CA TYR A 480 66.04 55.39 -21.70
C TYR A 480 67.41 54.71 -21.84
N ARG A 481 67.43 53.42 -22.23
CA ARG A 481 68.65 52.64 -22.39
C ARG A 481 69.38 52.92 -23.70
N LEU A 482 68.64 53.05 -24.81
CA LEU A 482 69.23 53.15 -26.15
C LEU A 482 69.59 54.60 -26.53
N GLN A 483 68.87 55.58 -25.98
CA GLN A 483 69.09 56.99 -26.27
C GLN A 483 70.54 57.44 -25.99
N PRO A 484 71.19 57.11 -24.84
CA PRO A 484 72.58 57.49 -24.59
C PRO A 484 73.57 56.88 -25.60
N ARG A 485 73.29 55.66 -26.09
CA ARG A 485 74.15 54.97 -27.05
C ARG A 485 74.05 55.55 -28.45
N LEU A 486 72.84 55.87 -28.89
CA LEU A 486 72.61 56.54 -30.17
C LEU A 486 73.25 57.93 -30.19
N GLN A 487 73.10 58.69 -29.09
CA GLN A 487 73.76 59.99 -28.92
C GLN A 487 75.29 59.88 -28.95
N ALA A 488 75.87 58.86 -28.32
CA ALA A 488 77.32 58.61 -28.38
C ALA A 488 77.82 58.27 -29.79
N ALA A 489 76.96 57.71 -30.64
CA ALA A 489 77.22 57.48 -32.06
C ALA A 489 76.97 58.72 -32.95
N GLY A 490 76.62 59.87 -32.36
CA GLY A 490 76.31 61.10 -33.08
C GLY A 490 74.92 61.14 -33.71
N ILE A 491 74.04 60.20 -33.38
CA ILE A 491 72.68 60.10 -33.91
C ILE A 491 71.72 60.82 -32.98
N GLU A 492 70.99 61.82 -33.50
CA GLU A 492 69.94 62.51 -32.76
C GLU A 492 68.68 61.64 -32.67
N VAL A 493 68.15 61.46 -31.46
CA VAL A 493 66.94 60.66 -31.21
C VAL A 493 65.74 61.57 -31.02
N VAL A 494 64.86 61.62 -32.02
CA VAL A 494 63.55 62.27 -31.93
C VAL A 494 62.51 61.24 -31.51
N TRP A 495 61.91 61.43 -30.33
CA TRP A 495 60.89 60.51 -29.81
C TRP A 495 59.49 61.03 -30.11
N ASP A 496 58.91 60.56 -31.21
CA ASP A 496 57.55 60.88 -31.63
C ASP A 496 56.67 59.62 -31.58
N VAL A 497 56.04 59.40 -30.42
CA VAL A 497 55.17 58.24 -30.17
C VAL A 497 53.78 58.76 -29.80
N ALA A 498 52.80 58.46 -30.66
CA ALA A 498 51.39 58.76 -30.38
C ALA A 498 50.88 57.93 -29.20
N GLU A 499 49.84 58.44 -28.53
CA GLU A 499 49.21 57.75 -27.41
C GLU A 499 48.70 56.36 -27.87
N LEU A 500 49.32 55.31 -27.34
CA LEU A 500 49.01 53.93 -27.72
C LEU A 500 47.65 53.54 -27.14
N PRO A 501 46.77 52.87 -27.92
CA PRO A 501 45.50 52.37 -27.39
C PRO A 501 45.77 51.36 -26.26
N ALA A 502 44.85 51.25 -25.29
CA ALA A 502 44.94 50.26 -24.21
C ALA A 502 44.89 48.84 -24.79
N LEU A 503 46.06 48.26 -25.06
CA LEU A 503 46.21 46.91 -25.57
C LEU A 503 45.87 45.92 -24.44
N ARG A 504 45.16 44.83 -24.78
CA ARG A 504 44.94 43.72 -23.83
C ARG A 504 46.29 43.19 -23.37
N GLN A 505 46.40 42.82 -22.09
CA GLN A 505 47.59 42.28 -21.44
C GLN A 505 48.42 41.40 -22.39
N LEU A 506 49.59 41.93 -22.82
CA LEU A 506 50.50 41.21 -23.71
C LEU A 506 51.18 40.11 -22.90
N ALA A 507 51.20 38.90 -23.43
CA ALA A 507 51.90 37.82 -22.77
C ALA A 507 53.42 38.13 -22.75
N PRO A 508 54.17 37.70 -21.71
CA PRO A 508 55.60 38.02 -21.57
C PRO A 508 56.48 37.69 -22.80
N HIS A 509 56.10 36.65 -23.54
CA HIS A 509 56.79 36.28 -24.78
C HIS A 509 56.56 37.30 -25.91
N GLU A 510 55.37 37.89 -26.02
CA GLU A 510 55.04 38.91 -27.02
C GLU A 510 55.84 40.18 -26.74
N VAL A 511 55.94 40.57 -25.47
CA VAL A 511 56.78 41.71 -25.03
C VAL A 511 58.24 41.49 -25.40
N LEU A 512 58.79 40.29 -25.15
CA LEU A 512 60.16 39.95 -25.55
C LEU A 512 60.37 40.05 -27.07
N GLN A 513 59.43 39.53 -27.88
CA GLN A 513 59.55 39.63 -29.34
C GLN A 513 59.52 41.08 -29.83
N ILE A 514 58.67 41.93 -29.25
CA ILE A 514 58.62 43.36 -29.59
C ILE A 514 59.95 44.03 -29.25
N GLN A 515 60.53 43.74 -28.08
CA GLN A 515 61.85 44.26 -27.72
C GLN A 515 62.94 43.81 -28.69
N ARG A 516 62.93 42.53 -29.11
CA ARG A 516 63.87 41.98 -30.12
C ARG A 516 63.75 42.70 -31.46
N ILE A 517 62.52 42.89 -31.96
CA ILE A 517 62.27 43.61 -33.23
C ILE A 517 62.84 45.03 -33.16
N LEU A 518 62.58 45.75 -32.06
CA LEU A 518 63.06 47.11 -31.88
C LEU A 518 64.59 47.16 -31.79
N LEU A 519 65.21 46.26 -31.03
CA LEU A 519 66.66 46.23 -30.90
C LEU A 519 67.35 45.94 -32.24
N GLU A 520 66.82 45.01 -33.02
CA GLU A 520 67.35 44.71 -34.36
C GLU A 520 67.22 45.94 -35.28
N ALA A 521 66.08 46.64 -35.22
CA ALA A 521 65.89 47.88 -35.96
C ALA A 521 66.93 48.95 -35.55
N PHE A 522 67.16 49.17 -34.25
CA PHE A 522 68.18 50.12 -33.78
C PHE A 522 69.60 49.70 -34.11
N THR A 523 69.89 48.39 -34.07
CA THR A 523 71.19 47.84 -34.47
C THR A 523 71.44 48.11 -35.95
N ASN A 524 70.42 47.97 -36.80
CA ASN A 524 70.51 48.31 -38.21
C ASN A 524 70.68 49.81 -38.45
N VAL A 525 69.98 50.66 -37.70
CA VAL A 525 70.19 52.12 -37.74
C VAL A 525 71.65 52.45 -37.39
N LEU A 526 72.20 51.89 -36.32
CA LEU A 526 73.60 52.12 -35.92
C LEU A 526 74.64 51.63 -36.94
N LYS A 527 74.33 50.60 -37.73
CA LYS A 527 75.24 50.07 -38.76
C LYS A 527 75.21 50.86 -40.07
N HIS A 528 74.08 51.51 -40.38
CA HIS A 528 73.80 52.05 -41.72
C HIS A 528 73.50 53.55 -41.76
N SER A 529 73.52 54.24 -40.60
CA SER A 529 73.47 55.70 -40.49
C SER A 529 74.89 56.24 -40.43
#